data_AF-A0A0G0L166-F1
#
_entry.id   AF-A0A0G0L166-F1
#
_cell.length_a   1.000
_cell.length_b   1.000
_cell.length_c   1.000
_cell.angle_alpha   90.00
_cell.angle_beta   90.00
_cell.angle_gamma   90.00
#
_symmetry.space_group_name_H-M   'P 1'
#
loop_
_entity.id
_entity.type
_entity.pdbx_description
1 polymer ?
#
loop_
_entity_poly.entity_id
_entity_poly.type
_entity_poly.pdbx_seq_one_letter_code
_entity_poly.pdbx_strand_id
1 'polypeptide(L)'
;MGIKIPYNKLELICALNSMDPNQFTLEKLKELSQKCGLDPTPSTAEIHKKIAEDNGISVEALINGPNLKILCQEYLEKTILRFMELFKKEFGLSDLQTWAVYYYCFKE
;
A
#
# COMPACT_ATOMS: atom_id res chain seq x y z
N MET A 1 -4.06 -3.80 -36.27
CA MET A 1 -4.94 -4.38 -35.24
C MET A 1 -4.09 -4.63 -34.01
N GLY A 2 -4.33 -3.92 -32.91
CA GLY A 2 -3.59 -4.14 -31.67
C GLY A 2 -3.93 -5.50 -31.09
N ILE A 3 -2.91 -6.27 -30.70
CA ILE A 3 -3.10 -7.54 -29.99
C ILE A 3 -3.87 -7.22 -28.69
N LYS A 4 -5.09 -7.74 -28.58
CA LYS A 4 -5.88 -7.62 -27.37
C LYS A 4 -5.31 -8.61 -26.37
N ILE A 5 -4.54 -8.12 -25.40
CA ILE A 5 -3.97 -8.96 -24.35
C ILE A 5 -5.14 -9.57 -23.57
N PRO A 6 -5.24 -10.92 -23.47
CA PRO A 6 -6.40 -11.57 -22.87
C PRO A 6 -6.41 -11.49 -21.34
N TYR A 7 -5.31 -11.03 -20.74
CA TYR A 7 -5.13 -10.91 -19.31
C TYR A 7 -5.09 -9.45 -18.86
N ASN A 8 -5.73 -9.16 -17.75
CA ASN A 8 -5.54 -7.92 -17.01
C ASN A 8 -4.22 -7.96 -16.22
N LYS A 9 -3.80 -6.80 -15.71
CA LYS A 9 -2.50 -6.68 -15.04
C LYS A 9 -2.38 -7.55 -13.78
N LEU A 10 -3.46 -7.70 -13.00
CA LEU A 10 -3.46 -8.55 -11.81
C LEU A 10 -3.26 -10.02 -12.20
N GLU A 11 -3.93 -10.48 -13.25
CA GLU A 11 -3.77 -11.84 -13.79
C GLU A 11 -2.33 -12.09 -14.25
N LEU A 12 -1.68 -11.11 -14.90
CA LEU A 12 -0.27 -11.20 -15.29
C LEU A 12 0.67 -11.27 -14.07
N ILE A 13 0.43 -10.45 -13.05
CA ILE A 13 1.22 -10.47 -11.81
C ILE A 13 1.08 -11.80 -11.09
N CYS A 14 -0.14 -12.35 -11.06
CA CYS A 14 -0.41 -13.65 -10.49
C CYS A 14 0.34 -14.76 -11.24
N ALA A 15 0.26 -14.75 -12.58
CA ALA A 15 0.98 -15.71 -13.41
C ALA A 15 2.50 -15.67 -13.20
N LEU A 16 3.09 -14.47 -13.12
CA LEU A 16 4.54 -14.30 -12.92
C LEU A 16 5.02 -14.75 -11.53
N ASN A 17 4.16 -14.68 -10.52
CA ASN A 17 4.51 -15.01 -9.12
C ASN A 17 3.88 -16.32 -8.63
N SER A 18 3.38 -17.16 -9.56
CA SER A 18 2.72 -18.44 -9.26
C SER A 18 1.59 -18.32 -8.22
N MET A 19 0.76 -17.29 -8.36
CA MET A 19 -0.41 -17.03 -7.52
C MET A 19 -1.70 -17.39 -8.26
N ASP A 20 -2.70 -17.87 -7.53
CA ASP A 20 -4.06 -18.02 -8.08
C ASP A 20 -4.72 -16.63 -8.19
N PRO A 21 -5.09 -16.12 -9.37
CA PRO A 21 -5.75 -14.83 -9.50
C PRO A 21 -7.12 -14.79 -8.83
N ASN A 22 -7.79 -15.93 -8.64
CA ASN A 22 -9.11 -15.99 -8.00
C ASN A 22 -9.07 -15.75 -6.49
N GLN A 23 -7.87 -15.80 -5.88
CA GLN A 23 -7.73 -15.46 -4.46
C GLN A 23 -7.89 -13.95 -4.21
N PHE A 24 -7.79 -13.12 -5.25
CA PHE A 24 -7.85 -11.68 -5.16
C PHE A 24 -9.15 -11.15 -5.78
N THR A 25 -9.98 -10.48 -4.99
CA THR A 25 -11.06 -9.64 -5.51
C THR A 25 -10.65 -8.17 -5.36
N LEU A 26 -11.00 -7.34 -6.33
CA LEU A 26 -10.73 -5.90 -6.26
C LEU A 26 -11.32 -5.26 -4.99
N GLU A 27 -12.47 -5.74 -4.56
CA GLU A 27 -13.13 -5.31 -3.32
C GLU A 27 -12.30 -5.65 -2.08
N LYS A 28 -11.81 -6.88 -1.97
CA LYS A 28 -10.98 -7.30 -0.83
C LYS A 28 -9.62 -6.63 -0.83
N LEU A 29 -9.01 -6.43 -2.00
CA LEU A 29 -7.78 -5.65 -2.13
C LEU A 29 -7.98 -4.21 -1.64
N LYS A 30 -9.11 -3.56 -2.00
CA LYS A 30 -9.45 -2.21 -1.52
C LYS A 30 -9.68 -2.16 -0.02
N GLU A 31 -10.45 -3.12 0.51
CA GLU A 31 -10.73 -3.21 1.96
C GLU A 31 -9.43 -3.33 2.78
N LEU A 32 -8.54 -4.23 2.37
CA LEU A 32 -7.27 -4.44 3.08
C LEU A 32 -6.31 -3.26 2.92
N SER A 33 -6.30 -2.62 1.76
CA SER A 33 -5.52 -1.39 1.51
C SER A 33 -5.92 -0.26 2.47
N GLN A 34 -7.23 -0.03 2.63
CA GLN A 34 -7.77 0.96 3.57
C GLN A 34 -7.40 0.65 5.02
N LYS A 35 -7.45 -0.63 5.44
CA LYS A 35 -7.01 -1.05 6.79
C LYS A 35 -5.53 -0.77 7.07
N CYS A 36 -4.70 -0.77 6.03
CA CYS A 36 -3.29 -0.43 6.17
C CYS A 36 -3.05 1.07 6.29
N GLY A 37 -4.07 1.92 6.10
CA GLY A 37 -3.89 3.36 5.97
C GLY A 37 -3.30 3.77 4.62
N LEU A 38 -3.24 2.83 3.67
CA LEU A 38 -2.89 3.04 2.28
C LEU A 38 -4.17 3.29 1.50
N ASP A 39 -4.62 4.55 1.47
CA ASP A 39 -5.41 4.95 0.32
C ASP A 39 -4.48 4.95 -0.91
N PRO A 40 -4.97 4.63 -2.13
CA PRO A 40 -4.14 4.68 -3.34
C PRO A 40 -3.51 6.07 -3.57
N THR A 41 -4.13 7.11 -3.02
CA THR A 41 -3.64 8.50 -3.06
C THR A 41 -4.14 9.28 -1.84
N PRO A 42 -3.54 9.11 -0.64
CA PRO A 42 -3.83 10.00 0.46
C PRO A 42 -3.24 11.37 0.13
N SER A 43 -3.96 12.45 0.40
CA SER A 43 -3.38 13.78 0.22
C SER A 43 -2.24 14.00 1.22
N THR A 44 -1.23 14.78 0.83
CA THR A 44 -0.12 15.17 1.72
C THR A 44 -0.63 15.76 3.04
N ALA A 45 -1.76 16.47 3.01
CA ALA A 45 -2.39 17.04 4.20
C ALA A 45 -2.92 15.98 5.16
N GLU A 46 -3.56 14.92 4.66
CA GLU A 46 -4.06 13.80 5.49
C GLU A 46 -2.91 13.01 6.12
N ILE A 47 -1.82 12.83 5.37
CA ILE A 47 -0.60 12.18 5.89
C ILE A 47 0.00 13.02 7.02
N HIS A 48 0.17 14.33 6.81
CA HIS A 48 0.70 15.21 7.86
C HIS A 48 -0.21 15.25 9.10
N LYS A 49 -1.53 15.21 8.92
CA LYS A 49 -2.48 15.15 10.03
C LYS A 49 -2.29 13.88 10.87
N LYS A 50 -2.22 12.70 10.22
CA LYS A 50 -1.98 11.42 10.91
C LYS A 50 -0.62 11.39 11.62
N ILE A 51 0.43 11.85 10.96
CA ILE A 51 1.77 11.92 11.56
C ILE A 51 1.77 12.84 12.78
N ALA A 52 1.13 14.00 12.68
CA ALA A 52 1.05 14.95 13.79
C ALA A 52 0.28 14.35 14.98
N GLU A 53 -0.86 13.70 14.71
CA GLU A 53 -1.66 12.97 15.72
C GLU A 53 -0.85 11.84 16.39
N ASP A 54 -0.18 11.00 15.61
CA ASP A 54 0.63 9.86 16.12
C ASP A 54 1.81 10.32 16.99
N ASN A 55 2.32 11.54 16.77
CA ASN A 55 3.46 12.10 17.49
C ASN A 55 3.05 13.14 18.55
N GLY A 56 1.75 13.38 18.75
CA GLY A 56 1.25 14.34 19.74
C GLY A 56 1.66 15.79 19.47
N ILE A 57 1.84 16.17 18.21
CA ILE A 57 2.22 17.53 17.79
C ILE A 57 1.15 18.17 16.90
N SER A 58 1.22 19.48 16.68
CA SER A 58 0.36 20.13 15.68
C SER A 58 0.92 19.90 14.27
N VAL A 59 0.04 19.97 13.26
CA VAL A 59 0.45 19.91 11.85
C VAL A 59 1.43 21.04 11.49
N GLU A 60 1.24 22.24 12.06
CA GLU A 60 2.20 23.34 11.89
C GLU A 60 3.56 23.05 12.51
N ALA A 61 3.60 22.44 13.70
CA ALA A 61 4.86 22.03 14.33
C ALA A 61 5.57 20.93 13.53
N LEU A 62 4.81 20.02 12.92
CA LEU A 62 5.35 19.00 12.02
C LEU A 62 5.96 19.64 10.75
N ILE A 63 5.19 20.48 10.04
CA ILE A 63 5.60 21.08 8.75
C ILE A 63 6.80 22.01 8.92
N ASN A 64 6.81 22.82 9.99
CA ASN A 64 7.89 23.76 10.26
C ASN A 64 9.05 23.13 11.04
N GLY A 65 8.93 21.87 11.45
CA GLY A 65 9.92 21.16 12.25
C GLY A 65 11.05 20.57 11.41
N PRO A 66 12.24 20.39 11.99
CA PRO A 66 13.37 19.75 11.29
C PRO A 66 13.12 18.27 10.96
N ASN A 67 12.15 17.64 11.64
CA ASN A 67 11.90 16.20 11.58
C ASN A 67 10.84 15.78 10.56
N LEU A 68 10.24 16.72 9.80
CA LEU A 68 9.18 16.41 8.84
C LEU A 68 9.52 15.23 7.94
N LYS A 69 10.71 15.25 7.31
CA LYS A 69 11.15 14.21 6.38
C LYS A 69 11.28 12.84 7.06
N ILE A 70 11.84 12.81 8.28
CA ILE A 70 12.06 11.58 9.04
C ILE A 70 10.70 10.98 9.42
N LEU A 71 9.79 11.78 9.97
CA LEU A 71 8.48 11.30 10.40
C LEU A 71 7.61 10.84 9.23
N CYS A 72 7.69 11.52 8.07
CA CYS A 72 7.04 11.06 6.85
C CYS A 72 7.61 9.72 6.35
N GLN A 73 8.93 9.54 6.41
CA GLN A 73 9.57 8.28 6.02
C GLN A 73 9.17 7.15 6.98
N GLU A 74 9.25 7.36 8.29
CA GLU A 74 8.85 6.36 9.29
C GLU A 74 7.38 5.96 9.15
N TYR A 75 6.50 6.93 8.89
CA TYR A 75 5.09 6.66 8.63
C TYR A 75 4.91 5.76 7.40
N LEU A 76 5.62 6.04 6.31
CA LEU A 76 5.57 5.23 5.09
C LEU A 76 6.10 3.81 5.34
N GLU A 77 7.23 3.67 6.03
CA GLU A 77 7.83 2.37 6.36
C GLU A 77 6.88 1.53 7.21
N LYS A 78 6.30 2.11 8.28
CA LYS A 78 5.30 1.43 9.12
C LYS A 78 4.07 1.00 8.33
N THR A 79 3.62 1.85 7.42
CA THR A 79 2.48 1.59 6.55
C THR A 79 2.75 0.43 5.60
N ILE A 80 3.94 0.38 4.98
CA ILE A 80 4.37 -0.73 4.13
C ILE A 80 4.48 -2.02 4.95
N LEU A 81 5.10 -1.99 6.13
CA LEU A 81 5.23 -3.18 6.97
C LEU A 81 3.86 -3.74 7.37
N ARG A 82 2.91 -2.87 7.74
CA ARG A 82 1.53 -3.27 8.04
C ARG A 82 0.84 -3.90 6.84
N PHE A 83 1.06 -3.37 5.64
CA PHE A 83 0.59 -3.98 4.41
C PHE A 83 1.17 -5.38 4.22
N MET A 84 2.49 -5.52 4.34
CA MET A 84 3.17 -6.79 4.15
C MET A 84 2.65 -7.85 5.12
N GLU A 85 2.54 -7.53 6.41
CA GLU A 85 2.02 -8.45 7.42
C GLU A 85 0.57 -8.85 7.16
N LEU A 86 -0.30 -7.86 6.88
CA LEU A 86 -1.72 -8.11 6.67
C LEU A 86 -1.97 -8.99 5.44
N PHE A 87 -1.35 -8.66 4.31
CA PHE A 87 -1.57 -9.38 3.06
C PHE A 87 -0.96 -10.78 3.09
N LYS A 88 0.20 -10.97 3.72
CA LYS A 88 0.76 -12.30 3.96
C LYS A 88 -0.19 -13.16 4.76
N LYS A 89 -0.78 -12.61 5.83
CA LYS A 89 -1.70 -13.33 6.71
C LYS A 89 -3.03 -13.66 6.01
N GLU A 90 -3.61 -12.71 5.28
CA GLU A 90 -4.93 -12.86 4.67
C GLU A 90 -4.94 -13.76 3.44
N PHE A 91 -3.85 -13.76 2.67
CA PHE A 91 -3.76 -14.50 1.40
C PHE A 91 -2.75 -15.65 1.44
N GLY A 92 -2.02 -15.85 2.55
CA GLY A 92 -1.02 -16.92 2.66
C GLY A 92 0.19 -16.73 1.73
N LEU A 93 0.55 -15.48 1.45
CA LEU A 93 1.59 -15.12 0.48
C LEU A 93 3.00 -15.17 1.09
N SER A 94 3.98 -15.45 0.25
CA SER A 94 5.39 -15.18 0.53
C SER A 94 5.72 -13.68 0.40
N ASP A 95 6.87 -13.26 0.92
CA ASP A 95 7.31 -11.85 0.83
C ASP A 95 7.35 -11.35 -0.61
N LEU A 96 7.87 -12.14 -1.55
CA LEU A 96 7.96 -11.77 -2.97
C LEU A 96 6.56 -11.55 -3.57
N GLN A 97 5.63 -12.44 -3.26
CA GLN A 97 4.25 -12.37 -3.74
C GLN A 97 3.53 -11.15 -3.16
N THR A 98 3.72 -10.85 -1.88
CA THR A 98 3.12 -9.66 -1.26
C THR A 98 3.69 -8.37 -1.83
N TRP A 99 4.99 -8.31 -2.12
CA TRP A 99 5.59 -7.17 -2.84
C TRP A 99 5.02 -6.99 -4.25
N ALA A 100 4.73 -8.09 -4.96
CA ALA A 100 4.13 -8.02 -6.28
C ALA A 100 2.71 -7.42 -6.23
N VAL A 101 1.92 -7.78 -5.21
CA VAL A 101 0.58 -7.19 -4.97
C VAL A 101 0.70 -5.72 -4.51
N TYR A 102 1.66 -5.39 -3.65
CA TYR A 102 1.93 -4.01 -3.25
C TYR A 102 2.18 -3.11 -4.47
N TYR A 103 3.03 -3.56 -5.38
CA TYR A 103 3.37 -2.81 -6.59
C TYR A 103 2.17 -2.65 -7.52
N TYR A 104 1.30 -3.67 -7.60
CA TYR A 104 0.03 -3.56 -8.33
C TYR A 104 -0.89 -2.49 -7.75
N CYS A 105 -1.01 -2.43 -6.42
CA CYS A 105 -1.99 -1.57 -5.75
C CYS A 105 -1.57 -0.10 -5.62
N PHE A 106 -0.27 0.23 -5.58
CA PHE A 106 0.19 1.57 -5.14
C PHE A 106 1.28 2.25 -5.98
N LYS A 107 1.76 1.60 -7.04
CA LYS A 107 2.79 2.18 -7.91
C LYS A 107 2.30 2.44 -9.34
N GLU A 108 0.98 2.50 -9.53
CA GLU A 108 0.30 3.02 -10.72
C GLU A 108 -0.64 4.17 -10.40
#